data_AF-A0A6P6JJ61-F1
#
_entry.id   AF-A0A6P6JJ61-F1
#
_cell.length_a   1.000
_cell.length_b   1.000
_cell.length_c   1.000
_cell.angle_alpha   90.00
_cell.angle_beta   90.00
_cell.angle_gamma   90.00
#
_symmetry.space_group_name_H-M   'P 1'
#
loop_
_entity.id
_entity.type
_entity.pdbx_description
1 polymer ?
#
loop_
_entity_poly.entity_id
_entity_poly.type
_entity_poly.pdbx_seq_one_letter_code
_entity_poly.pdbx_strand_id
1 'polypeptide(L)'
;MFSNNTNVDFTQSTDDDPLIDGPLVSQDALESVIKREFQKLPTHWAVSVISFLHVVYVVICIVITVFCWISDEHTPECTAALQGIDSKTVILLGKFALWVMVFIYDRFVQHHHSAVRRRGYLDFYRLTREIKNLPLLIHSAGNALTLIVIASSSLLDANVKNLSVYLLLAIICLELLLSVICLLKYAVHVVKFNSKKPHPDVTEEERSHGCSSEGHTETGFRDGSSLEDVVEKQADLIDYLKQHNSVLSRRILTLTAQQIRG
;
A
#
# COMPACT_ATOMS: atom_id res chain seq x y z
N MET A 1 43.12 -70.15 -1.40
CA MET A 1 44.14 -69.09 -1.27
C MET A 1 43.77 -68.00 -2.26
N PHE A 2 43.71 -66.75 -1.77
CA PHE A 2 43.46 -65.45 -2.42
C PHE A 2 43.68 -65.36 -3.95
N SER A 3 42.70 -64.81 -4.70
CA SER A 3 42.63 -63.41 -5.24
C SER A 3 43.62 -63.18 -6.42
N ASN A 4 43.32 -62.56 -7.58
CA ASN A 4 42.36 -61.51 -7.94
C ASN A 4 42.36 -61.32 -9.49
N ASN A 5 41.21 -60.89 -10.06
CA ASN A 5 41.00 -59.90 -11.16
C ASN A 5 41.62 -60.10 -12.58
N THR A 6 41.06 -59.69 -13.73
CA THR A 6 39.84 -58.98 -14.20
C THR A 6 39.94 -58.90 -15.74
N ASN A 7 38.84 -59.10 -16.48
CA ASN A 7 38.41 -58.30 -17.66
C ASN A 7 37.12 -58.91 -18.24
N VAL A 8 35.96 -58.26 -18.09
CA VAL A 8 35.38 -57.21 -18.99
C VAL A 8 34.95 -57.80 -20.33
N ASP A 9 33.63 -58.00 -20.49
CA ASP A 9 32.88 -57.44 -21.61
C ASP A 9 31.39 -57.41 -21.27
N PHE A 10 30.89 -56.21 -21.01
CA PHE A 10 29.48 -55.90 -20.82
C PHE A 10 28.94 -55.39 -22.16
N THR A 11 28.01 -56.14 -22.72
CA THR A 11 27.35 -55.87 -24.00
C THR A 11 26.61 -54.53 -24.01
N GLN A 12 27.11 -53.62 -24.86
CA GLN A 12 26.36 -52.79 -25.82
C GLN A 12 24.87 -52.52 -25.54
N SER A 13 24.54 -51.26 -25.24
CA SER A 13 23.26 -50.63 -25.58
C SER A 13 23.55 -49.22 -26.09
N THR A 14 23.20 -48.98 -27.35
CA THR A 14 23.38 -47.74 -28.09
C THR A 14 22.05 -46.99 -28.02
N ASP A 15 21.98 -45.91 -27.25
CA ASP A 15 20.86 -44.96 -27.26
C ASP A 15 21.45 -43.55 -27.29
N ASP A 16 21.83 -43.11 -28.49
CA ASP A 16 22.11 -41.71 -28.78
C ASP A 16 20.76 -41.02 -29.08
N ASP A 17 20.24 -40.29 -28.09
CA ASP A 17 19.02 -39.47 -28.23
C ASP A 17 19.42 -38.13 -28.90
N PRO A 18 18.97 -37.82 -30.13
CA PRO A 18 19.35 -36.59 -30.80
C PRO A 18 18.67 -35.40 -30.11
N LEU A 19 19.49 -34.54 -29.49
CA LEU A 19 19.05 -33.26 -28.93
C LEU A 19 18.18 -32.51 -29.94
N ILE A 20 16.96 -32.21 -29.53
CA ILE A 20 16.04 -31.31 -30.21
C ILE A 20 16.64 -29.90 -30.13
N ASP A 21 17.40 -29.50 -31.15
CA ASP A 21 17.75 -28.10 -31.42
C ASP A 21 16.49 -27.38 -31.95
N GLY A 22 15.55 -27.12 -31.05
CA GLY A 22 14.51 -26.12 -31.28
C GLY A 22 15.18 -24.73 -31.34
N PRO A 23 14.67 -23.79 -32.17
CA PRO A 23 15.25 -22.45 -32.24
C PRO A 23 15.20 -21.83 -30.84
N LEU A 24 16.38 -21.60 -30.25
CA LEU A 24 16.54 -20.93 -28.99
C LEU A 24 15.91 -19.54 -29.13
N VAL A 25 14.73 -19.36 -28.55
CA VAL A 25 14.12 -18.04 -28.38
C VAL A 25 15.18 -17.20 -27.68
N SER A 26 15.68 -16.15 -28.36
CA SER A 26 16.83 -15.40 -27.84
C SER A 26 16.48 -14.87 -26.46
N GLN A 27 17.42 -15.03 -25.53
CA GLN A 27 17.26 -14.57 -24.16
C GLN A 27 16.91 -13.07 -24.11
N ASP A 28 17.40 -12.29 -25.08
CA ASP A 28 17.06 -10.87 -25.29
C ASP A 28 15.58 -10.63 -25.66
N ALA A 29 14.98 -11.51 -26.47
CA ALA A 29 13.55 -11.42 -26.82
C ALA A 29 12.66 -11.78 -25.63
N LEU A 30 13.11 -12.70 -24.78
CA LEU A 30 12.39 -13.09 -23.57
C LEU A 30 12.57 -12.02 -22.45
N GLU A 31 13.78 -11.49 -22.27
CA GLU A 31 14.05 -10.41 -21.32
C GLU A 31 13.30 -9.13 -21.65
N SER A 32 13.21 -8.77 -22.94
CA SER A 32 12.44 -7.58 -23.36
C SER A 32 10.94 -7.73 -23.12
N VAL A 33 10.39 -8.95 -23.22
CA VAL A 33 9.00 -9.26 -22.86
C VAL A 33 8.79 -9.30 -21.34
N ILE A 34 9.81 -9.70 -20.57
CA ILE A 34 9.78 -9.79 -19.10
C ILE A 34 10.07 -8.44 -18.42
N LYS A 35 10.74 -7.50 -19.11
CA LYS A 35 11.04 -6.16 -18.61
C LYS A 35 9.76 -5.33 -18.48
N ARG A 36 9.06 -5.53 -17.37
CA ARG A 36 7.94 -4.69 -16.95
C ARG A 36 8.46 -3.25 -16.80
N GLU A 37 8.10 -2.39 -17.75
CA GLU A 37 8.36 -0.96 -17.67
C GLU A 37 7.86 -0.41 -16.32
N PHE A 38 8.75 0.37 -15.68
CA PHE A 38 8.48 1.05 -14.43
C PHE A 38 7.28 2.00 -14.59
N GLN A 39 6.12 1.61 -14.07
CA GLN A 39 4.97 2.50 -13.98
C GLN A 39 5.05 3.29 -12.68
N LYS A 40 5.26 4.61 -12.81
CA LYS A 40 5.22 5.57 -11.70
C LYS A 40 3.91 5.37 -10.92
N LEU A 41 3.98 5.28 -9.59
CA LEU A 41 2.77 5.35 -8.78
C LEU A 41 2.24 6.78 -8.85
N PRO A 42 1.05 7.01 -9.43
CA PRO A 42 0.48 8.34 -9.51
C PRO A 42 -0.08 8.79 -8.14
N THR A 43 0.24 8.13 -7.03
CA THR A 43 -0.37 8.46 -5.73
C THR A 43 0.05 9.83 -5.17
N HIS A 44 1.07 10.48 -5.73
CA HIS A 44 1.55 11.79 -5.27
C HIS A 44 0.55 12.95 -5.48
N TRP A 45 -0.20 12.98 -6.59
CA TRP A 45 -1.22 14.01 -6.80
C TRP A 45 -2.40 13.83 -5.85
N ALA A 46 -2.78 12.57 -5.59
CA ALA A 46 -3.86 12.24 -4.67
C ALA A 46 -3.53 12.66 -3.21
N VAL A 47 -2.27 12.51 -2.77
CA VAL A 47 -1.79 13.05 -1.47
C VAL A 47 -1.94 14.57 -1.41
N SER A 48 -1.59 15.27 -2.48
CA SER A 48 -1.70 16.73 -2.53
C SER A 48 -3.16 17.19 -2.48
N VAL A 49 -4.05 16.52 -3.22
CA VAL A 49 -5.49 16.83 -3.24
C VAL A 49 -6.12 16.61 -1.87
N ILE A 50 -5.86 15.47 -1.21
CA ILE A 50 -6.47 15.18 0.10
C ILE A 50 -5.95 16.13 1.18
N SER A 51 -4.65 16.48 1.14
CA SER A 51 -4.07 17.47 2.05
C SER A 51 -4.69 18.85 1.85
N PHE A 52 -4.85 19.29 0.61
CA PHE A 52 -5.50 20.56 0.28
C PHE A 52 -6.96 20.60 0.76
N LEU A 53 -7.74 19.54 0.53
CA LEU A 53 -9.12 19.43 1.01
C LEU A 53 -9.20 19.52 2.54
N HIS A 54 -8.26 18.88 3.26
CA HIS A 54 -8.22 18.95 4.71
C HIS A 54 -7.91 20.38 5.19
N VAL A 55 -6.93 21.07 4.58
CA VAL A 55 -6.62 22.46 4.90
C VAL A 55 -7.83 23.36 4.69
N VAL A 56 -8.50 23.25 3.53
CA VAL A 56 -9.70 24.02 3.22
C VAL A 56 -10.80 23.80 4.27
N TYR A 57 -11.03 22.54 4.65
CA TYR A 57 -12.00 22.21 5.71
C TYR A 57 -11.66 22.88 7.04
N VAL A 58 -10.40 22.83 7.48
CA VAL A 58 -9.97 23.49 8.73
C VAL A 58 -10.13 25.01 8.65
N VAL A 59 -9.78 25.63 7.53
CA VAL A 59 -9.98 27.07 7.32
C VAL A 59 -11.47 27.43 7.44
N ILE A 60 -12.36 26.65 6.82
CA ILE A 60 -13.81 26.85 6.94
C ILE A 60 -14.25 26.72 8.41
N CYS A 61 -13.74 25.73 9.17
CA CYS A 61 -14.06 25.56 10.58
C CYS A 61 -13.60 26.75 11.44
N ILE A 62 -12.40 27.29 11.17
CA ILE A 62 -11.88 28.49 11.84
C ILE A 62 -12.78 29.68 11.55
N VAL A 63 -13.11 29.90 10.27
CA VAL A 63 -14.01 30.99 9.83
C VAL A 63 -15.35 30.89 10.56
N ILE A 64 -16.00 29.72 10.54
CA ILE A 64 -17.27 29.50 11.26
C ILE A 64 -17.11 29.77 12.77
N THR A 65 -16.03 29.31 13.39
CA THR A 65 -15.80 29.53 14.83
C THR A 65 -15.62 31.01 15.15
N VAL A 66 -14.85 31.75 14.36
CA VAL A 66 -14.60 33.18 14.56
C VAL A 66 -15.89 33.98 14.39
N PHE A 67 -16.61 33.79 13.27
CA PHE A 67 -17.81 34.57 12.98
C PHE A 67 -19.01 34.21 13.85
N CYS A 68 -19.20 32.95 14.21
CA CYS A 68 -20.39 32.50 14.93
C CYS A 68 -20.22 32.48 16.45
N TRP A 69 -18.99 32.42 16.99
CA TRP A 69 -18.76 32.24 18.43
C TRP A 69 -17.90 33.33 19.08
N ILE A 70 -17.02 34.01 18.33
CA ILE A 70 -16.17 35.09 18.86
C ILE A 70 -16.82 36.46 18.65
N SER A 71 -17.45 36.67 17.49
CA SER A 71 -18.18 37.90 17.21
C SER A 71 -19.65 37.77 17.64
N ASP A 72 -19.93 38.01 18.93
CA ASP A 72 -21.29 37.99 19.52
C ASP A 72 -22.26 38.94 18.76
N GLU A 73 -21.71 39.94 18.06
CA GLU A 73 -22.42 40.95 17.27
C GLU A 73 -23.03 40.42 15.94
N HIS A 74 -22.52 39.31 15.38
CA HIS A 74 -22.90 38.81 14.04
C HIS A 74 -23.67 37.47 14.07
N THR A 75 -24.20 37.09 15.24
CA THR A 75 -25.04 35.90 15.43
C THR A 75 -26.25 35.76 14.48
N PRO A 76 -26.99 36.84 14.10
CA PRO A 76 -28.09 36.70 13.12
C PRO A 76 -27.59 36.47 11.68
N GLU A 77 -26.42 36.99 11.32
CA GLU A 77 -25.83 36.79 10.00
C GLU A 77 -25.24 35.38 9.85
N CYS A 78 -24.64 34.84 10.91
CA CYS A 78 -24.19 33.45 10.96
C CYS A 78 -25.36 32.46 10.78
N THR A 79 -26.48 32.69 11.47
CA THR A 79 -27.67 31.82 11.34
C THR A 79 -28.32 31.93 9.96
N ALA A 80 -28.30 33.12 9.34
CA ALA A 80 -28.72 33.29 7.94
C ALA A 80 -27.78 32.58 6.95
N ALA A 81 -26.46 32.67 7.15
CA ALA A 81 -25.47 32.02 6.30
C ALA A 81 -25.53 30.48 6.36
N LEU A 82 -25.80 29.93 7.56
CA LEU A 82 -25.95 28.49 7.77
C LEU A 82 -27.37 27.96 7.51
N GLN A 83 -28.26 28.79 6.93
CA GLN A 83 -29.64 28.43 6.62
C GLN A 83 -30.41 27.88 7.84
N GLY A 84 -30.09 28.35 9.05
CA GLY A 84 -30.70 27.90 10.30
C GLY A 84 -30.17 26.58 10.86
N ILE A 85 -29.13 25.97 10.26
CA ILE A 85 -28.47 24.77 10.81
C ILE A 85 -27.48 25.18 11.90
N ASP A 86 -27.42 24.41 13.00
CA ASP A 86 -26.43 24.63 14.05
C ASP A 86 -25.00 24.47 13.50
N SER A 87 -24.15 25.44 13.81
CA SER A 87 -22.73 25.48 13.43
C SER A 87 -22.00 24.19 13.81
N LYS A 88 -22.32 23.58 14.97
CA LYS A 88 -21.73 22.31 15.41
C LYS A 88 -22.11 21.16 14.46
N THR A 89 -23.35 21.12 13.99
CA THR A 89 -23.83 20.11 13.03
C THR A 89 -23.16 20.25 11.67
N VAL A 90 -22.94 21.48 11.19
CA VAL A 90 -22.22 21.72 9.92
C VAL A 90 -20.77 21.25 10.00
N ILE A 91 -20.09 21.54 11.11
CA ILE A 91 -18.72 21.04 11.37
C ILE A 91 -18.71 19.51 11.37
N LEU A 92 -19.66 18.86 12.05
CA LEU A 92 -19.76 17.39 12.08
C LEU A 92 -20.00 16.78 10.70
N LEU A 93 -20.90 17.37 9.91
CA LEU A 93 -21.20 16.90 8.57
C LEU A 93 -19.97 17.02 7.66
N GLY A 94 -19.28 18.15 7.73
CA GLY A 94 -18.02 18.35 7.00
C GLY A 94 -16.94 17.36 7.44
N LYS A 95 -16.82 17.09 8.75
CA LYS A 95 -15.89 16.08 9.29
C LYS A 95 -16.18 14.69 8.75
N PHE A 96 -17.45 14.30 8.72
CA PHE A 96 -17.87 13.02 8.17
C PHE A 96 -17.56 12.92 6.67
N ALA A 97 -17.88 13.96 5.90
CA ALA A 97 -17.57 14.01 4.47
C ALA A 97 -16.06 13.90 4.21
N LEU A 98 -15.23 14.60 4.98
CA LEU A 98 -13.77 14.51 4.90
C LEU A 98 -13.29 13.08 5.23
N TRP A 99 -13.83 12.46 6.28
CA TRP A 99 -13.48 11.08 6.63
C TRP A 99 -13.81 10.09 5.50
N VAL A 100 -14.97 10.24 4.85
CA VAL A 100 -15.33 9.41 3.68
C VAL A 100 -14.33 9.59 2.55
N MET A 101 -13.92 10.83 2.26
CA MET A 101 -12.91 11.10 1.22
C MET A 101 -11.55 10.45 1.56
N VAL A 102 -11.12 10.54 2.82
CA VAL A 102 -9.88 9.90 3.30
C VAL A 102 -9.98 8.38 3.20
N PHE A 103 -11.14 7.81 3.52
CA PHE A 103 -11.40 6.38 3.39
C PHE A 103 -11.34 5.91 1.92
N ILE A 104 -11.94 6.66 1.00
CA ILE A 104 -11.86 6.38 -0.44
C ILE A 104 -10.40 6.44 -0.91
N TYR A 105 -9.65 7.45 -0.47
CA TYR A 105 -8.22 7.58 -0.77
C TYR A 105 -7.42 6.37 -0.26
N ASP A 106 -7.64 5.93 0.99
CA ASP A 106 -6.98 4.74 1.54
C ASP A 106 -7.28 3.49 0.70
N ARG A 107 -8.54 3.27 0.29
CA ARG A 107 -8.91 2.16 -0.61
C ARG A 107 -8.27 2.27 -1.98
N PHE A 108 -8.18 3.46 -2.54
CA PHE A 108 -7.50 3.71 -3.81
C PHE A 108 -6.00 3.37 -3.71
N VAL A 109 -5.32 3.86 -2.67
CA VAL A 109 -3.91 3.54 -2.41
C VAL A 109 -3.71 2.05 -2.18
N GLN A 110 -4.59 1.40 -1.41
CA GLN A 110 -4.58 -0.05 -1.20
C GLN A 110 -4.66 -0.82 -2.51
N HIS A 111 -5.57 -0.43 -3.41
CA HIS A 111 -5.73 -1.08 -4.69
C HIS A 111 -4.45 -0.96 -5.53
N HIS A 112 -3.88 0.24 -5.65
CA HIS A 112 -2.63 0.46 -6.37
C HIS A 112 -1.45 -0.28 -5.74
N HIS A 113 -1.35 -0.32 -4.41
CA HIS A 113 -0.32 -1.09 -3.71
C HIS A 113 -0.47 -2.60 -3.93
N SER A 114 -1.69 -3.14 -3.96
CA SER A 114 -1.94 -4.55 -4.28
C SER A 114 -1.54 -4.90 -5.72
N ALA A 115 -1.72 -3.96 -6.65
CA ALA A 115 -1.28 -4.11 -8.03
C ALA A 115 0.26 -4.09 -8.15
N VAL A 116 0.94 -3.28 -7.33
CA VAL A 116 2.40 -3.22 -7.24
C VAL A 116 2.97 -4.49 -6.58
N ARG A 117 2.32 -5.03 -5.55
CA ARG A 117 2.68 -6.31 -4.94
C ARG A 117 2.65 -7.46 -5.95
N ARG A 118 1.62 -7.53 -6.80
CA ARG A 118 1.51 -8.51 -7.90
C ARG A 118 2.59 -8.36 -8.98
N ARG A 119 3.40 -7.31 -8.93
CA ARG A 119 4.49 -7.05 -9.86
C ARG A 119 5.88 -7.35 -9.28
N GLY A 120 5.98 -7.82 -8.04
CA GLY A 120 7.24 -8.26 -7.43
C GLY A 120 8.02 -7.17 -6.69
N TYR A 121 7.36 -6.07 -6.28
CA TYR A 121 7.97 -5.03 -5.43
C TYR A 121 7.57 -5.26 -3.96
N LEU A 122 8.15 -6.28 -3.34
CA LEU A 122 7.76 -6.77 -2.01
C LEU A 122 8.40 -5.95 -0.88
N ASP A 123 9.62 -5.46 -1.06
CA ASP A 123 10.31 -4.64 -0.06
C ASP A 123 9.68 -3.25 0.08
N PHE A 124 9.30 -2.65 -1.05
CA PHE A 124 8.54 -1.40 -1.05
C PHE A 124 7.17 -1.56 -0.38
N TYR A 125 6.52 -2.72 -0.57
CA TYR A 125 5.25 -3.03 0.06
C TYR A 125 5.40 -3.17 1.59
N ARG A 126 6.42 -3.91 2.08
CA ARG A 126 6.70 -4.06 3.52
C ARG A 126 6.93 -2.70 4.18
N LEU A 127 7.76 -1.85 3.57
CA LEU A 127 8.12 -0.53 4.12
C LEU A 127 6.95 0.47 4.12
N THR A 128 5.99 0.30 3.21
CA THR A 128 4.84 1.22 3.08
C THR A 128 3.58 0.71 3.81
N ARG A 129 3.55 -0.57 4.22
CA ARG A 129 2.38 -1.22 4.85
C ARG A 129 1.93 -0.52 6.13
N GLU A 130 2.87 -0.15 6.98
CA GLU A 130 2.55 0.49 8.27
C GLU A 130 2.19 1.97 8.12
N ILE A 131 2.84 2.67 7.20
CA ILE A 131 2.65 4.11 6.99
C ILE A 131 1.29 4.41 6.32
N LYS A 132 0.79 3.50 5.48
CA LYS A 132 -0.45 3.68 4.71
C LYS A 132 -1.69 3.84 5.59
N ASN A 133 -1.77 3.11 6.71
CA ASN A 133 -2.98 3.09 7.54
C ASN A 133 -3.05 4.25 8.54
N LEU A 134 -1.94 4.95 8.78
CA LEU A 134 -1.85 6.03 9.77
C LEU A 134 -2.84 7.18 9.53
N PRO A 135 -3.02 7.72 8.31
CA PRO A 135 -3.96 8.82 8.10
C PRO A 135 -5.41 8.45 8.45
N LEU A 136 -5.87 7.26 8.06
CA LEU A 136 -7.22 6.80 8.37
C LEU A 136 -7.40 6.57 9.88
N LEU A 137 -6.38 6.04 10.56
CA LEU A 137 -6.39 5.85 12.00
C LEU A 137 -6.46 7.19 12.74
N ILE A 138 -5.66 8.18 12.33
CA ILE A 138 -5.67 9.54 12.89
C ILE A 138 -7.06 10.17 12.76
N HIS A 139 -7.65 10.15 11.56
CA HIS A 139 -8.98 10.71 11.34
C HIS A 139 -10.08 9.97 12.12
N SER A 140 -9.94 8.65 12.29
CA SER A 140 -10.92 7.85 13.05
C SER A 140 -10.80 8.11 14.56
N ALA A 141 -9.58 8.26 15.09
CA ALA A 141 -9.34 8.66 16.47
C ALA A 141 -9.86 10.07 16.75
N GLY A 142 -9.64 11.02 15.82
CA GLY A 142 -10.17 12.37 15.93
C GLY A 142 -11.70 12.43 15.88
N ASN A 143 -12.35 11.55 15.09
CA ASN A 143 -13.81 11.39 15.14
C ASN A 143 -14.30 10.92 16.51
N ALA A 144 -13.66 9.91 17.10
CA ALA A 144 -14.02 9.43 18.44
C ALA A 144 -13.87 10.56 19.48
N LEU A 145 -12.77 11.32 19.42
CA LEU A 145 -12.53 12.44 20.33
C LEU A 145 -13.54 13.58 20.14
N THR A 146 -13.91 13.88 18.89
CA THR A 146 -14.95 14.85 18.54
C THR A 146 -16.30 14.45 19.13
N LEU A 147 -16.69 13.18 19.01
CA LEU A 147 -17.93 12.65 19.59
C LEU A 147 -17.93 12.73 21.12
N ILE A 148 -16.80 12.45 21.78
CA ILE A 148 -16.65 12.60 23.23
C ILE A 148 -16.90 14.05 23.66
N VAL A 149 -16.29 15.02 22.99
CA VAL A 149 -16.46 16.45 23.31
C VAL A 149 -17.92 16.90 23.11
N ILE A 150 -18.59 16.43 22.06
CA ILE A 150 -20.00 16.76 21.82
C ILE A 150 -20.91 16.13 22.87
N ALA A 151 -20.70 14.84 23.19
CA ALA A 151 -21.49 14.13 24.19
C ALA A 151 -21.36 14.77 25.58
N SER A 152 -20.20 15.36 25.88
CA SER A 152 -19.93 16.04 27.15
C SER A 152 -20.11 17.56 27.08
N SER A 153 -20.56 18.11 25.94
CA SER A 153 -20.62 19.56 25.69
C SER A 153 -21.41 20.34 26.72
N SER A 154 -22.54 19.81 27.22
CA SER A 154 -23.34 20.44 28.27
C SER A 154 -22.61 20.59 29.59
N LEU A 155 -21.73 19.65 29.94
CA LEU A 155 -20.93 19.70 31.17
C LEU A 155 -19.71 20.61 31.02
N LEU A 156 -19.12 20.63 29.83
CA LEU A 156 -17.93 21.45 29.55
C LEU A 156 -18.31 22.93 29.46
N ASP A 157 -19.40 23.26 28.77
CA ASP A 157 -19.88 24.63 28.61
C ASP A 157 -20.48 25.20 29.91
N ALA A 158 -20.89 24.35 30.87
CA ALA A 158 -21.34 24.76 32.20
C ALA A 158 -20.20 25.33 33.06
N ASN A 159 -18.95 24.85 32.87
CA ASN A 159 -17.80 25.32 33.63
C ASN A 159 -17.17 26.56 33.00
N VAL A 160 -17.03 26.59 31.68
CA VAL A 160 -16.40 27.68 30.92
C VAL A 160 -17.20 27.90 29.63
N LYS A 161 -17.66 29.14 29.41
CA LYS A 161 -18.46 29.50 28.23
C LYS A 161 -17.71 29.11 26.94
N ASN A 162 -18.37 28.35 26.08
CA ASN A 162 -17.89 27.93 24.75
C ASN A 162 -16.66 27.01 24.72
N LEU A 163 -16.28 26.40 25.85
CA LEU A 163 -15.12 25.51 25.94
C LEU A 163 -15.23 24.31 24.98
N SER A 164 -16.44 23.76 24.78
CA SER A 164 -16.67 22.65 23.86
C SER A 164 -16.26 22.99 22.42
N VAL A 165 -16.52 24.22 21.97
CA VAL A 165 -16.21 24.69 20.61
C VAL A 165 -14.71 24.87 20.42
N TYR A 166 -14.02 25.46 21.41
CA TYR A 166 -12.57 25.60 21.37
C TYR A 166 -11.86 24.24 21.36
N LEU A 167 -12.35 23.27 22.13
CA LEU A 167 -11.80 21.90 22.12
C LEU A 167 -12.04 21.21 20.78
N LEU A 168 -13.24 21.35 20.18
CA LEU A 168 -13.51 20.83 18.84
C LEU A 168 -12.54 21.41 17.80
N LEU A 169 -12.33 22.73 17.83
CA LEU A 169 -11.38 23.37 16.92
C LEU A 169 -9.94 22.90 17.15
N ALA A 170 -9.53 22.77 18.43
CA ALA A 170 -8.20 22.28 18.77
C ALA A 170 -7.96 20.84 18.27
N ILE A 171 -8.96 19.96 18.39
CA ILE A 171 -8.90 18.59 17.87
C ILE A 171 -8.75 18.58 16.35
N ILE A 172 -9.54 19.39 15.63
CA ILE A 172 -9.48 19.50 14.17
C ILE A 172 -8.10 20.02 13.72
N CYS A 173 -7.57 21.05 14.38
CA CYS A 173 -6.23 21.58 14.08
C CYS A 173 -5.13 20.55 14.36
N LEU A 174 -5.21 19.81 15.47
CA LEU A 174 -4.26 18.76 15.80
C LEU A 174 -4.32 17.61 14.78
N GLU A 175 -5.52 17.23 14.34
CA GLU A 175 -5.73 16.23 13.29
C GLU A 175 -5.09 16.67 11.97
N LEU A 176 -5.22 17.94 11.59
CA LEU A 176 -4.54 18.51 10.42
C LEU A 176 -3.02 18.38 10.54
N LEU A 177 -2.45 18.80 11.68
CA LEU A 177 -1.00 18.72 11.88
C LEU A 177 -0.48 17.29 11.78
N LEU A 178 -1.11 16.36 12.49
CA LEU A 178 -0.74 14.94 12.48
C LEU A 178 -0.90 14.33 11.08
N SER A 179 -2.03 14.58 10.41
CA SER A 179 -2.30 14.04 9.07
C SER A 179 -1.31 14.59 8.03
N VAL A 180 -1.02 15.89 8.03
CA VAL A 180 -0.06 16.51 7.11
C VAL A 180 1.35 15.93 7.33
N ILE A 181 1.80 15.78 8.58
CA ILE A 181 3.11 15.18 8.87
C ILE A 181 3.19 13.74 8.33
N CYS A 182 2.16 12.92 8.56
CA CYS A 182 2.11 11.55 8.05
C CYS A 182 2.08 11.50 6.52
N LEU A 183 1.26 12.36 5.88
CA LEU A 183 1.16 12.44 4.42
C LEU A 183 2.46 12.92 3.77
N LEU A 184 3.17 13.87 4.39
CA LEU A 184 4.48 14.33 3.93
C LEU A 184 5.53 13.22 4.03
N LYS A 185 5.56 12.48 5.14
CA LYS A 185 6.45 11.31 5.29
C LYS A 185 6.18 10.27 4.21
N TYR A 186 4.91 9.96 3.95
CA TYR A 186 4.51 9.07 2.85
C TYR A 186 4.92 9.62 1.48
N ALA A 187 4.65 10.90 1.20
CA ALA A 187 4.99 11.56 -0.05
C ALA A 187 6.51 11.52 -0.31
N VAL A 188 7.35 11.78 0.69
CA VAL A 188 8.81 11.68 0.57
C VAL A 188 9.23 10.26 0.19
N HIS A 189 8.63 9.23 0.78
CA HIS A 189 8.93 7.84 0.43
C HIS A 189 8.51 7.51 -1.00
N VAL A 190 7.33 7.96 -1.42
CA VAL A 190 6.82 7.78 -2.80
C VAL A 190 7.67 8.55 -3.82
N VAL A 191 8.08 9.78 -3.51
CA VAL A 191 8.93 10.60 -4.39
C VAL A 191 10.34 9.99 -4.47
N LYS A 192 10.90 9.54 -3.35
CA LYS A 192 12.20 8.84 -3.34
C LYS A 192 12.15 7.56 -4.17
N PHE A 193 11.07 6.79 -4.07
CA PHE A 193 10.85 5.59 -4.88
C PHE A 193 10.68 5.95 -6.38
N ASN A 194 9.84 6.94 -6.70
CA ASN A 194 9.62 7.41 -8.07
C ASN A 194 10.89 8.01 -8.70
N SER A 195 11.74 8.68 -7.91
CA SER A 195 12.99 9.27 -8.35
C SER A 195 14.08 8.23 -8.58
N LYS A 196 14.09 7.15 -7.79
CA LYS A 196 15.07 6.06 -7.92
C LYS A 196 14.80 5.14 -9.11
N LYS A 197 13.59 5.17 -9.68
CA LYS A 197 13.14 4.23 -10.73
C LYS A 197 13.64 2.79 -10.48
N PRO A 198 13.41 2.22 -9.27
CA PRO A 198 13.97 0.93 -8.95
C PRO A 198 13.44 -0.13 -9.92
N HIS A 199 14.35 -0.98 -10.37
CA HIS A 199 14.00 -2.19 -11.12
C HIS A 199 13.22 -3.15 -10.20
N PRO A 200 12.39 -4.05 -10.74
CA PRO A 200 11.66 -5.05 -9.94
C PRO A 200 12.62 -5.84 -9.03
N ASP A 201 12.25 -6.06 -7.76
CA ASP A 201 13.13 -6.65 -6.73
C ASP A 201 13.74 -8.01 -7.19
N VAL A 202 12.99 -8.78 -7.99
CA VAL A 202 13.43 -10.05 -8.61
C VAL A 202 14.67 -9.89 -9.50
N THR A 203 14.79 -8.77 -10.23
CA THR A 203 15.93 -8.51 -11.12
C THR A 203 17.17 -7.98 -10.38
N GLU A 204 17.00 -7.41 -9.18
CA GLU A 204 18.13 -6.98 -8.34
C GLU A 204 18.72 -8.16 -7.55
N GLU A 205 17.87 -9.05 -7.04
CA GLU A 205 18.28 -10.31 -6.40
C GLU A 205 19.04 -11.19 -7.41
N GLU A 206 18.53 -11.40 -8.63
CA GLU A 206 19.26 -12.13 -9.69
C GLU A 206 20.58 -11.48 -10.11
N ARG A 207 20.66 -10.14 -10.21
CA ARG A 207 21.90 -9.45 -10.56
C ARG A 207 22.95 -9.52 -9.45
N SER A 208 22.52 -9.40 -8.20
CA SER A 208 23.40 -9.50 -7.03
C SER A 208 23.91 -10.92 -6.80
N HIS A 209 23.09 -11.94 -7.07
CA HIS A 209 23.50 -13.35 -7.04
C HIS A 209 24.31 -13.78 -8.27
N GLY A 210 24.03 -13.21 -9.45
CA GLY A 210 24.82 -13.43 -10.65
C GLY A 210 26.21 -12.79 -10.60
N CYS A 211 26.35 -11.64 -9.92
CA CYS A 211 27.62 -10.95 -9.77
C CYS A 211 28.45 -11.43 -8.56
N SER A 212 27.89 -12.28 -7.70
CA SER A 212 28.58 -12.89 -6.54
C SER A 212 29.01 -14.35 -6.77
N SER A 213 28.87 -14.85 -8.00
CA SER A 213 29.34 -16.20 -8.39
C SER A 213 30.84 -16.26 -8.76
N GLU A 214 31.66 -15.33 -8.25
CA GLU A 214 33.13 -15.43 -8.27
C GLU A 214 33.66 -15.14 -6.86
N GLY A 215 33.57 -16.11 -5.96
CA GLY A 215 34.29 -16.02 -4.69
C GLY A 215 33.68 -16.80 -3.53
N HIS A 216 34.07 -18.08 -3.46
CA HIS A 216 34.25 -18.87 -2.24
C HIS A 216 33.03 -19.18 -1.34
N THR A 217 32.66 -20.47 -1.40
CA THR A 217 32.23 -21.33 -0.30
C THR A 217 32.58 -20.86 1.11
N GLU A 218 31.58 -20.61 1.95
CA GLU A 218 31.61 -20.96 3.37
C GLU A 218 30.18 -21.17 3.88
N THR A 219 29.83 -22.43 4.11
CA THR A 219 28.63 -22.85 4.82
C THR A 219 28.77 -22.47 6.29
N GLY A 220 28.20 -21.33 6.68
CA GLY A 220 28.09 -20.88 8.07
C GLY A 220 26.63 -20.68 8.46
N PHE A 221 26.19 -21.39 9.49
CA PHE A 221 24.91 -21.32 10.19
C PHE A 221 24.28 -19.90 10.16
N ARG A 222 23.18 -19.73 9.40
CA ARG A 222 22.48 -18.43 9.26
C ARG A 222 21.35 -18.32 10.27
N ASP A 223 21.37 -17.18 10.94
CA ASP A 223 20.48 -16.68 11.98
C ASP A 223 18.98 -17.00 11.77
N GLY A 224 18.24 -17.14 12.87
CA GLY A 224 16.82 -17.55 12.88
C GLY A 224 15.89 -16.63 12.06
N SER A 225 16.32 -15.38 11.81
CA SER A 225 15.61 -14.45 10.93
C SER A 225 15.64 -14.85 9.45
N SER A 226 16.64 -15.62 9.00
CA SER A 226 16.73 -16.08 7.61
C SER A 226 15.78 -17.25 7.33
N LEU A 227 15.51 -18.11 8.32
CA LEU A 227 14.54 -19.20 8.15
C LEU A 227 13.12 -18.65 8.09
N GLU A 228 12.79 -17.66 8.91
CA GLU A 228 11.48 -17.01 8.87
C GLU A 228 11.26 -16.27 7.54
N ASP A 229 12.28 -15.57 7.03
CA ASP A 229 12.20 -14.91 5.72
C ASP A 229 12.18 -15.92 4.56
N VAL A 230 12.86 -17.08 4.67
CA VAL A 230 12.77 -18.18 3.68
C VAL A 230 11.40 -18.87 3.74
N VAL A 231 10.85 -19.10 4.92
CA VAL A 231 9.50 -19.68 5.10
C VAL A 231 8.44 -18.73 4.57
N GLU A 232 8.57 -17.43 4.82
CA GLU A 232 7.68 -16.41 4.27
C GLU A 232 7.79 -16.34 2.74
N LYS A 233 9.01 -16.37 2.17
CA LYS A 233 9.23 -16.45 0.72
C LYS A 233 8.63 -17.72 0.11
N GLN A 234 8.72 -18.87 0.79
CA GLN A 234 8.10 -20.11 0.31
C GLN A 234 6.57 -20.06 0.39
N ALA A 235 6.00 -19.47 1.44
CA ALA A 235 4.56 -19.29 1.56
C ALA A 235 4.02 -18.41 0.43
N ASP A 236 4.71 -17.31 0.12
CA ASP A 236 4.35 -16.40 -0.98
C ASP A 236 4.44 -17.09 -2.35
N LEU A 237 5.46 -17.93 -2.58
CA LEU A 237 5.61 -18.70 -3.81
C LEU A 237 4.47 -19.72 -3.99
N ILE A 238 4.08 -20.40 -2.91
CA ILE A 238 2.97 -21.35 -2.91
C ILE A 238 1.66 -20.65 -3.23
N ASP A 239 1.39 -19.50 -2.61
CA ASP A 239 0.19 -18.71 -2.87
C ASP A 239 0.16 -18.18 -4.30
N TYR A 240 1.31 -17.72 -4.81
CA TYR A 240 1.45 -17.32 -6.21
C TYR A 240 1.16 -18.48 -7.17
N LEU A 241 1.78 -19.65 -6.96
CA LEU A 241 1.59 -20.84 -7.78
C LEU A 241 0.14 -21.33 -7.74
N LYS A 242 -0.50 -21.28 -6.58
CA LYS A 242 -1.91 -21.65 -6.39
C LYS A 242 -2.83 -20.70 -7.15
N GLN A 243 -2.57 -19.40 -7.08
CA GLN A 243 -3.32 -18.41 -7.82
C GLN A 243 -3.11 -18.58 -9.34
N HIS A 244 -1.87 -18.82 -9.78
CA HIS A 244 -1.55 -19.07 -11.18
C HIS A 244 -2.26 -20.32 -11.72
N ASN A 245 -2.20 -21.45 -11.00
CA ASN A 245 -2.92 -22.67 -11.36
C ASN A 245 -4.43 -22.45 -11.41
N SER A 246 -5.02 -21.71 -10.47
CA SER A 246 -6.46 -21.44 -10.49
C SER A 246 -6.90 -20.64 -11.73
N VAL A 247 -6.08 -19.69 -12.18
CA VAL A 247 -6.32 -18.89 -13.38
C VAL A 247 -6.16 -19.75 -14.63
N LEU A 248 -5.12 -20.58 -14.67
CA LEU A 248 -4.87 -21.48 -15.80
C LEU A 248 -6.00 -22.51 -15.93
N SER A 249 -6.42 -23.15 -14.84
CA SER A 249 -7.55 -24.08 -14.82
C SER A 249 -8.85 -23.41 -15.29
N ARG A 250 -9.12 -22.17 -14.86
CA ARG A 250 -10.27 -21.40 -15.35
C ARG A 250 -10.21 -21.17 -16.86
N ARG A 251 -9.04 -20.82 -17.40
CA ARG A 251 -8.86 -20.60 -18.84
C ARG A 251 -9.05 -21.89 -19.65
N ILE A 252 -8.52 -23.01 -19.16
CA ILE A 252 -8.73 -24.32 -19.79
C ILE A 252 -10.22 -24.65 -19.81
N LEU A 253 -10.92 -24.52 -18.68
CA LEU A 253 -12.36 -24.78 -18.61
C LEU A 253 -13.16 -23.89 -19.57
N THR A 254 -12.79 -22.61 -19.72
CA THR A 254 -13.48 -21.72 -20.68
C THR A 254 -13.23 -22.12 -22.13
N LEU A 255 -12.01 -22.55 -22.47
CA LEU A 255 -11.67 -23.01 -23.81
C LEU A 255 -12.36 -24.34 -24.14
N THR A 256 -12.36 -25.30 -23.20
CA THR A 256 -13.08 -26.58 -23.36
C THR A 256 -14.58 -26.37 -23.47
N ALA A 257 -15.17 -25.46 -22.69
CA ALA A 257 -16.59 -25.13 -22.78
C ALA A 257 -16.97 -24.46 -24.13
N GLN A 258 -16.07 -23.68 -24.72
CA GLN A 258 -16.27 -23.11 -26.06
C GLN A 258 -16.17 -24.18 -27.15
N GLN A 259 -15.23 -25.13 -27.03
CA GLN A 259 -15.06 -26.22 -27.98
C GLN A 259 -16.19 -27.26 -27.95
N ILE A 260 -16.87 -27.44 -26.81
CA ILE A 260 -18.04 -28.34 -26.69
C ILE A 260 -19.31 -27.68 -27.29
N ARG A 261 -19.31 -26.36 -27.53
CA ARG A 261 -20.48 -25.60 -28.01
C ARG A 261 -20.41 -25.25 -29.50
N GLY A 262 -19.31 -25.55 -30.18
CA GLY A 262 -19.16 -25.43 -31.64
C GLY A 262 -19.19 -26.81 -32.29
#